data_AF-A0A1Y4TUT8-F1
#
_entry.id   AF-A0A1Y4TUT8-F1
#
_cell.length_a   1.000
_cell.length_b   1.000
_cell.length_c   1.000
_cell.angle_alpha   90.00
_cell.angle_beta   90.00
_cell.angle_gamma   90.00
#
_symmetry.space_group_name_H-M   'P 1'
#
loop_
_entity.id
_entity.type
_entity.pdbx_description
1 polymer ?
#
loop_
_entity_poly.entity_id
_entity_poly.type
_entity_poly.pdbx_seq_one_letter_code
_entity_poly.pdbx_strand_id
1 'polypeptide(L)'
;MGDREKKYREKRRERAQKEGAQKEGAPGEWGGSLTVEAALLMPLVGLLLVSSILLFFYFHDKNIISSCAYETAVIGSTKAREKDGVDASLLDQAFQERMQGKCIFFPGARADIRVGDEEVTVTASAARGYFRLQVVQRAAVTEPEDHIRRMRRIIR
;
A
#
# COMPACT_ATOMS: atom_id res chain seq x y z
N MET A 1 82.29 28.09 -22.36
CA MET A 1 80.97 28.71 -22.61
C MET A 1 79.82 27.70 -22.74
N GLY A 2 80.08 26.44 -23.14
CA GLY A 2 79.03 25.44 -23.42
C GLY A 2 78.34 24.78 -22.21
N ASP A 3 78.86 24.91 -20.99
CA ASP A 3 78.34 24.13 -19.85
C ASP A 3 77.07 24.72 -19.23
N ARG A 4 76.98 26.07 -19.21
CA ARG A 4 75.77 26.79 -18.75
C ARG A 4 74.57 26.56 -19.66
N GLU A 5 74.80 26.42 -20.96
CA GLU A 5 73.72 26.12 -21.92
C GLU A 5 73.18 24.71 -21.78
N LYS A 6 74.04 23.73 -21.48
CA LYS A 6 73.59 22.35 -21.21
C LYS A 6 72.67 22.31 -20.01
N LYS A 7 73.07 22.95 -18.91
CA LYS A 7 72.27 23.07 -17.68
C LYS A 7 70.94 23.79 -17.92
N TYR A 8 70.91 24.81 -18.77
CA TYR A 8 69.69 25.55 -19.10
C TYR A 8 68.72 24.73 -19.97
N ARG A 9 69.25 23.95 -20.93
CA ARG A 9 68.46 23.03 -21.76
C ARG A 9 67.87 21.90 -20.95
N GLU A 10 68.65 21.35 -20.02
CA GLU A 10 68.21 20.27 -19.11
C GLU A 10 67.10 20.75 -18.17
N LYS A 11 67.27 21.93 -17.55
CA LYS A 11 66.25 22.54 -16.69
C LYS A 11 64.95 22.89 -17.45
N ARG A 12 65.04 23.25 -18.74
CA ARG A 12 63.86 23.40 -19.62
C ARG A 12 63.16 22.08 -19.91
N ARG A 13 63.92 20.99 -20.10
CA ARG A 13 63.37 19.65 -20.31
C ARG A 13 62.67 19.13 -19.05
N GLU A 14 63.25 19.36 -17.88
CA GLU A 14 62.64 19.01 -16.59
C GLU A 14 61.36 19.81 -16.32
N ARG A 15 61.32 21.11 -16.64
CA ARG A 15 60.09 21.92 -16.54
C ARG A 15 59.02 21.44 -17.50
N ALA A 16 59.37 21.14 -18.75
CA ALA A 16 58.42 20.61 -19.73
C ALA A 16 57.86 19.24 -19.33
N GLN A 17 58.68 18.37 -18.74
CA GLN A 17 58.23 17.09 -18.19
C GLN A 17 57.33 17.27 -16.96
N LYS A 18 57.65 18.21 -16.05
CA LYS A 18 56.82 18.50 -14.89
C LYS A 18 55.48 19.16 -15.27
N GLU A 19 55.47 20.05 -16.25
CA GLU A 19 54.26 20.67 -16.78
C GLU A 19 53.39 19.68 -17.58
N GLY A 20 54.01 18.72 -18.28
CA GLY A 20 53.31 17.58 -18.90
C GLY A 20 52.71 16.63 -17.86
N ALA A 21 53.49 16.22 -16.86
CA ALA A 21 53.04 15.33 -15.79
C ALA A 21 51.99 15.98 -14.88
N GLN A 22 52.06 17.30 -14.66
CA GLN A 22 51.05 18.04 -13.88
C GLN A 22 49.74 18.24 -14.65
N LYS A 23 49.75 18.13 -15.98
CA LYS A 23 48.53 18.09 -16.81
C LYS A 23 47.91 16.69 -16.93
N GLU A 24 48.69 15.64 -16.66
CA GLU A 24 48.20 14.25 -16.63
C GLU A 24 47.69 13.82 -15.24
N GLY A 25 47.90 14.64 -14.21
CA GLY A 25 47.49 14.39 -12.83
C GLY A 25 46.10 14.90 -12.44
N ALA A 26 45.11 14.81 -13.33
CA ALA A 26 43.71 15.02 -12.95
C ALA A 26 42.79 13.95 -13.56
N PRO A 27 42.81 12.70 -13.06
CA PRO A 27 41.66 11.83 -13.23
C PRO A 27 40.61 12.24 -12.20
N GLY A 28 39.92 13.34 -12.49
CA GLY A 28 38.56 13.56 -11.99
C GLY A 28 37.54 12.84 -12.86
N GLU A 29 37.91 11.69 -13.45
CA GLU A 29 37.02 10.85 -14.23
C GLU A 29 36.15 10.07 -13.26
N TRP A 30 34.98 10.63 -12.92
CA TRP A 30 33.87 9.79 -12.49
C TRP A 30 33.33 9.13 -13.76
N GLY A 31 34.05 8.11 -14.23
CA GLY A 31 33.75 7.34 -15.43
C GLY A 31 32.53 6.44 -15.22
N GLY A 32 31.35 7.05 -15.13
CA GLY A 32 30.08 6.35 -15.26
C GLY A 32 29.75 6.23 -16.74
N SER A 33 29.59 5.01 -17.25
CA SER A 33 28.99 4.83 -18.57
C SER A 33 27.49 5.13 -18.45
N LEU A 34 27.04 6.21 -19.10
CA LEU A 34 25.64 6.69 -19.06
C LEU A 34 24.63 5.56 -19.37
N THR A 35 25.04 4.59 -20.19
CA THR A 35 24.22 3.45 -20.59
C THR A 35 24.02 2.44 -19.44
N VAL A 36 25.03 2.17 -18.61
CA VAL A 36 24.87 1.26 -17.45
C VAL A 36 24.10 1.91 -16.32
N GLU A 37 24.26 3.22 -16.11
CA GLU A 37 23.45 3.96 -15.14
C GLU A 37 21.98 4.00 -15.56
N ALA A 38 21.69 4.26 -16.83
CA ALA A 38 20.33 4.23 -17.37
C ALA A 38 19.70 2.82 -17.35
N ALA A 39 20.49 1.78 -17.57
CA ALA A 39 20.03 0.39 -17.53
C ALA A 39 19.59 -0.06 -16.14
N LEU A 40 20.13 0.55 -15.06
CA LEU A 40 19.67 0.32 -13.69
C LEU A 40 18.52 1.26 -13.29
N LEU A 41 18.55 2.50 -13.79
CA LEU A 41 17.53 3.51 -13.47
C LEU A 41 16.16 3.16 -14.06
N MET A 42 16.11 2.71 -15.32
CA MET A 42 14.87 2.34 -15.99
C MET A 42 14.05 1.25 -15.26
N PRO A 43 14.64 0.09 -14.87
CA PRO A 43 13.91 -0.92 -14.11
C PRO A 43 13.55 -0.44 -12.71
N LEU A 44 14.35 0.42 -12.07
CA LEU A 44 14.00 1.01 -10.77
C LEU A 44 12.77 1.91 -10.88
N VAL A 45 12.72 2.78 -11.89
CA VAL A 45 11.55 3.62 -12.17
C VAL A 45 10.33 2.77 -12.51
N GLY A 46 10.50 1.73 -13.35
CA GLY A 46 9.43 0.78 -13.66
C GLY A 46 8.89 0.09 -12.41
N LEU A 47 9.77 -0.34 -11.51
CA LEU A 47 9.39 -0.97 -10.24
C LEU A 47 8.64 0.00 -9.32
N LEU A 48 9.08 1.26 -9.24
CA LEU A 48 8.38 2.29 -8.47
C LEU A 48 6.99 2.59 -9.04
N LEU A 49 6.85 2.67 -10.37
CA LEU A 49 5.55 2.93 -10.99
C LEU A 49 4.59 1.77 -10.79
N VAL A 50 5.01 0.54 -11.08
CA VAL A 50 4.17 -0.66 -10.90
C VAL A 50 3.80 -0.85 -9.43
N SER A 51 4.76 -0.73 -8.50
CA SER A 51 4.49 -0.86 -7.07
C SER A 51 3.52 0.22 -6.57
N SER A 52 3.67 1.47 -7.02
CA SER A 52 2.76 2.56 -6.66
C SER A 52 1.34 2.27 -7.11
N ILE A 53 1.16 1.84 -8.36
CA ILE A 53 -0.16 1.50 -8.91
C ILE A 53 -0.79 0.34 -8.13
N LEU A 54 -0.03 -0.72 -7.83
CA LEU A 54 -0.51 -1.85 -7.03
C LEU A 54 -0.90 -1.44 -5.61
N LEU A 55 -0.14 -0.53 -5.00
CA LEU A 55 -0.44 -0.02 -3.66
C LEU A 55 -1.75 0.79 -3.64
N PHE A 56 -1.98 1.63 -4.65
CA PHE A 56 -3.24 2.36 -4.78
C PHE A 56 -4.43 1.41 -4.92
N PHE A 57 -4.34 0.38 -5.77
CA PHE A 57 -5.38 -0.63 -5.89
C PHE A 57 -5.59 -1.40 -4.58
N TYR A 58 -4.51 -1.73 -3.87
CA TYR A 58 -4.61 -2.40 -2.57
C TYR A 58 -5.39 -1.58 -1.54
N PHE A 59 -5.09 -0.28 -1.42
CA PHE A 59 -5.80 0.61 -0.51
C PHE A 59 -7.23 0.88 -0.95
N HIS A 60 -7.46 1.06 -2.25
CA HIS A 60 -8.80 1.22 -2.81
C HIS A 60 -9.67 0.01 -2.46
N ASP A 61 -9.20 -1.20 -2.75
CA ASP A 61 -9.93 -2.43 -2.47
C ASP A 61 -10.14 -2.66 -0.98
N LYS A 62 -9.14 -2.34 -0.14
CA LYS A 62 -9.29 -2.40 1.32
C LYS A 62 -10.42 -1.53 1.82
N ASN A 63 -10.53 -0.31 1.32
CA ASN A 63 -11.58 0.63 1.71
C ASN A 63 -12.96 0.16 1.23
N ILE A 64 -13.06 -0.35 -0.01
CA ILE A 64 -14.32 -0.88 -0.55
C ILE A 64 -14.80 -2.10 0.26
N ILE A 65 -13.91 -3.07 0.51
CA ILE A 65 -14.25 -4.28 1.28
C ILE A 65 -14.62 -3.93 2.72
N SER A 66 -13.91 -2.97 3.33
CA SER A 66 -14.23 -2.47 4.67
C SER A 66 -15.60 -1.83 4.73
N SER A 67 -15.98 -1.02 3.73
CA SER A 67 -17.31 -0.40 3.66
C SER A 67 -18.39 -1.46 3.54
N CYS A 68 -18.22 -2.43 2.63
CA CYS A 68 -19.18 -3.53 2.46
C CYS A 68 -19.31 -4.36 3.74
N ALA A 69 -18.19 -4.68 4.41
CA ALA A 69 -18.21 -5.42 5.67
C ALA A 69 -18.92 -4.63 6.80
N TYR A 70 -18.68 -3.32 6.87
CA TYR A 70 -19.33 -2.44 7.85
C TYR A 70 -20.84 -2.34 7.60
N GLU A 71 -21.26 -2.13 6.33
CA GLU A 71 -22.68 -2.12 5.96
C GLU A 71 -23.36 -3.44 6.32
N THR A 72 -22.75 -4.59 6.00
CA THR A 72 -23.28 -5.90 6.36
C THR A 72 -23.35 -6.09 7.88
N ALA A 73 -22.36 -5.60 8.64
CA ALA A 73 -22.38 -5.67 10.10
C ALA A 73 -23.53 -4.84 10.69
N VAL A 74 -23.75 -3.63 10.17
CA VAL A 74 -24.85 -2.76 10.61
C VAL A 74 -26.21 -3.33 10.21
N ILE A 75 -26.36 -3.83 8.98
CA ILE A 75 -27.61 -4.48 8.56
C ILE A 75 -27.89 -5.71 9.44
N GLY A 76 -26.85 -6.50 9.73
CA GLY A 76 -26.92 -7.62 10.65
C GLY A 76 -27.36 -7.19 12.04
N SER A 77 -26.78 -6.12 12.60
CA SER A 77 -27.14 -5.64 13.94
C SER A 77 -28.55 -5.05 13.98
N THR A 78 -29.02 -4.42 12.90
CA THR A 78 -30.41 -3.93 12.82
C THR A 78 -31.42 -5.05 12.68
N LYS A 79 -31.11 -6.08 11.89
CA LYS A 79 -32.02 -7.20 11.65
C LYS A 79 -32.01 -8.21 12.79
N ALA A 80 -30.94 -8.30 13.57
CA ALA A 80 -30.89 -9.14 14.77
C ALA A 80 -31.97 -8.73 15.80
N ARG A 81 -32.55 -7.52 15.64
CA ARG A 81 -33.68 -7.01 16.43
C ARG A 81 -35.05 -7.49 15.94
N GLU A 82 -35.16 -7.98 14.70
CA GLU A 82 -36.43 -8.46 14.14
C GLU A 82 -36.79 -9.83 14.72
N LYS A 83 -38.09 -10.09 14.89
CA LYS A 83 -38.61 -11.32 15.54
C LYS A 83 -38.17 -12.63 14.86
N ASP A 84 -37.80 -12.58 13.58
CA ASP A 84 -37.39 -13.74 12.80
C ASP A 84 -35.89 -14.06 12.92
N GLY A 85 -35.12 -13.24 13.65
CA GLY A 85 -33.68 -13.37 13.75
C GLY A 85 -32.97 -13.05 12.42
N VAL A 86 -31.65 -13.26 12.40
CA VAL A 86 -30.82 -13.01 11.22
C VAL A 86 -30.19 -14.30 10.77
N ASP A 87 -30.48 -14.67 9.52
CA ASP A 87 -29.78 -15.74 8.86
C ASP A 87 -28.45 -15.20 8.26
N ALA A 88 -27.33 -15.82 8.65
CA ALA A 88 -26.01 -15.43 8.18
C ALA A 88 -25.88 -15.58 6.65
N SER A 89 -26.65 -16.51 6.07
CA SER A 89 -26.70 -16.76 4.62
C SER A 89 -27.21 -15.54 3.83
N LEU A 90 -28.25 -14.86 4.36
CA LEU A 90 -28.84 -13.68 3.75
C LEU A 90 -27.88 -12.49 3.80
N LEU A 91 -27.16 -12.33 4.91
CA LEU A 91 -26.14 -11.29 5.05
C LEU A 91 -24.95 -11.51 4.12
N ASP A 92 -24.56 -12.78 3.91
CA ASP A 92 -23.47 -13.13 2.99
C ASP A 92 -23.90 -12.88 1.53
N GLN A 93 -25.14 -13.21 1.15
CA GLN A 93 -25.70 -12.83 -0.15
C GLN A 93 -25.73 -11.31 -0.34
N ALA A 94 -26.19 -10.56 0.67
CA ALA A 94 -26.24 -9.10 0.64
C ALA A 94 -24.84 -8.46 0.55
N PHE A 95 -23.81 -9.12 1.09
CA PHE A 95 -22.41 -8.73 0.93
C PHE A 95 -21.93 -8.99 -0.51
N GLN A 96 -22.24 -10.17 -1.07
CA GLN A 96 -21.87 -10.54 -2.44
C GLN A 96 -22.53 -9.63 -3.49
N GLU A 97 -23.81 -9.31 -3.32
CA GLU A 97 -24.53 -8.39 -4.22
C GLU A 97 -23.93 -6.98 -4.22
N ARG A 98 -23.50 -6.47 -3.05
CA ARG A 98 -22.83 -5.16 -2.94
C ARG A 98 -21.41 -5.14 -3.46
N MET A 99 -20.74 -6.29 -3.41
CA MET A 99 -19.43 -6.52 -4.00
C MET A 99 -19.49 -6.57 -5.53
N GLN A 100 -20.58 -7.10 -6.09
CA GLN A 100 -20.79 -7.19 -7.53
C GLN A 100 -20.88 -5.80 -8.19
N GLY A 101 -20.22 -5.65 -9.34
CA GLY A 101 -20.19 -4.40 -10.10
C GLY A 101 -19.18 -3.35 -9.62
N LYS A 102 -18.48 -3.58 -8.50
CA LYS A 102 -17.38 -2.71 -8.07
C LYS A 102 -16.06 -3.11 -8.76
N CYS A 103 -15.24 -2.12 -9.09
CA CYS A 103 -13.88 -2.36 -9.60
C CYS A 103 -13.01 -2.84 -8.44
N ILE A 104 -12.89 -4.16 -8.31
CA ILE A 104 -12.10 -4.82 -7.25
C ILE A 104 -10.98 -5.61 -7.93
N PHE A 105 -9.74 -5.26 -7.62
CA PHE A 105 -8.54 -5.97 -8.02
C PHE A 105 -8.49 -7.39 -7.45
N PHE A 106 -9.08 -7.63 -6.27
CA PHE A 106 -9.30 -8.96 -5.66
C PHE A 106 -10.68 -9.58 -6.01
N PRO A 107 -10.79 -10.41 -7.05
CA PRO A 107 -12.03 -11.12 -7.34
C PRO A 107 -12.34 -12.13 -6.24
N GLY A 108 -13.60 -12.22 -5.84
CA GLY A 108 -14.09 -13.27 -4.93
C GLY A 108 -13.79 -13.04 -3.45
N ALA A 109 -13.93 -11.80 -2.95
CA ALA A 109 -13.93 -11.59 -1.50
C ALA A 109 -15.06 -12.39 -0.85
N ARG A 110 -14.76 -13.04 0.27
CA ARG A 110 -15.71 -13.83 1.07
C ARG A 110 -15.91 -13.15 2.42
N ALA A 111 -17.13 -13.15 2.93
CA ALA A 111 -17.41 -12.72 4.28
C ALA A 111 -17.69 -13.95 5.16
N ASP A 112 -17.01 -14.04 6.31
CA ASP A 112 -17.39 -14.93 7.41
C ASP A 112 -18.16 -14.08 8.43
N ILE A 113 -19.43 -14.43 8.65
CA ILE A 113 -20.37 -13.62 9.43
C ILE A 113 -20.72 -14.37 10.70
N ARG A 114 -20.46 -13.76 11.84
CA ARG A 114 -20.82 -14.27 13.16
C ARG A 114 -21.82 -13.33 13.79
N VAL A 115 -23.04 -13.82 13.94
CA VAL A 115 -24.14 -13.12 14.61
C VAL A 115 -24.14 -13.60 16.06
N GLY A 116 -23.83 -12.70 17.00
CA GLY A 116 -24.04 -12.91 18.43
C GLY A 116 -25.15 -12.02 18.97
N ASP A 117 -25.56 -12.25 20.21
CA ASP A 117 -26.67 -11.53 20.85
C ASP A 117 -26.35 -10.04 21.10
N GLU A 118 -25.09 -9.72 21.40
CA GLU A 118 -24.63 -8.34 21.69
C GLU A 118 -23.83 -7.70 20.55
N GLU A 119 -23.16 -8.49 19.70
CA GLU A 119 -22.34 -7.99 18.61
C GLU A 119 -22.42 -8.88 17.36
N VAL A 120 -22.48 -8.25 16.19
CA VAL A 120 -22.32 -8.87 14.87
C VAL A 120 -20.91 -8.61 14.37
N THR A 121 -20.15 -9.68 14.11
CA THR A 121 -18.81 -9.61 13.54
C THR A 121 -18.83 -10.09 12.09
N VAL A 122 -18.34 -9.25 11.18
CA VAL A 122 -18.16 -9.58 9.75
C VAL A 122 -16.68 -9.58 9.43
N THR A 123 -16.16 -10.75 9.04
CA THR A 123 -14.77 -10.91 8.62
C THR A 123 -14.73 -11.08 7.10
N ALA A 124 -14.39 -10.02 6.38
CA ALA A 124 -14.18 -10.08 4.95
C ALA A 124 -12.73 -10.46 4.62
N SER A 125 -12.55 -11.43 3.74
CA SER A 125 -11.24 -11.91 3.28
C SER A 125 -11.18 -11.95 1.76
N ALA A 126 -10.06 -11.51 1.20
CA ALA A 126 -9.83 -11.54 -0.24
C ALA A 126 -8.36 -11.88 -0.51
N ALA A 127 -8.10 -12.70 -1.53
CA ALA A 127 -6.76 -13.12 -1.89
C ALA A 127 -6.60 -13.23 -3.40
N ARG A 128 -5.48 -12.72 -3.92
CA ARG A 128 -5.10 -12.86 -5.34
C ARG A 128 -3.59 -12.95 -5.47
N GLY A 129 -3.10 -14.10 -5.90
CA GLY A 129 -1.65 -14.36 -6.03
C GLY A 129 -0.92 -14.13 -4.70
N TYR A 130 0.05 -13.21 -4.69
CA TYR A 130 0.84 -12.86 -3.50
C TYR A 130 0.12 -11.92 -2.52
N PHE A 131 -0.98 -11.29 -2.94
CA PHE A 131 -1.67 -10.31 -2.11
C PHE A 131 -2.82 -10.96 -1.35
N ARG A 132 -2.87 -10.72 -0.03
CA ARG A 132 -3.95 -11.16 0.86
C ARG A 132 -4.43 -9.97 1.67
N LEU A 133 -5.74 -9.85 1.79
CA LEU A 133 -6.40 -8.80 2.54
C LEU A 133 -7.44 -9.45 3.46
N GLN A 134 -7.43 -9.05 4.73
CA GLN A 134 -8.44 -9.41 5.71
C GLN A 134 -8.89 -8.15 6.43
N VAL A 135 -10.20 -7.96 6.51
CA VAL A 135 -10.84 -6.86 7.21
C VAL A 135 -11.87 -7.44 8.15
N VAL A 136 -11.82 -7.05 9.42
CA VAL A 136 -12.81 -7.43 10.43
C VAL A 136 -13.56 -6.17 10.80
N GLN A 137 -14.89 -6.22 10.70
CA GLN A 137 -15.78 -5.17 11.17
C GLN A 137 -16.76 -5.73 12.20
N ARG A 138 -17.06 -4.92 13.21
CA ARG A 138 -17.96 -5.28 14.30
C ARG A 138 -19.02 -4.19 14.45
N ALA A 139 -20.24 -4.62 14.72
CA ALA A 139 -21.35 -3.72 15.03
C ALA A 139 -22.10 -4.27 16.24
N ALA A 140 -22.33 -3.41 17.24
CA ALA A 140 -23.12 -3.78 18.42
C ALA A 140 -24.61 -3.93 18.05
N VAL A 141 -25.22 -5.00 18.52
CA VAL A 141 -26.66 -5.20 18.52
C VAL A 141 -27.20 -4.36 19.66
N THR A 142 -27.81 -3.22 19.33
CA THR A 142 -28.34 -2.30 20.33
C THR A 142 -29.86 -2.43 20.41
N GLU A 143 -30.39 -2.42 21.63
CA GLU A 143 -31.83 -2.36 21.93
C GLU A 143 -32.22 -0.97 22.47
N PRO A 144 -32.27 0.07 21.61
CA PRO A 144 -32.56 1.43 22.06
C PRO A 144 -33.96 1.55 22.67
N GLU A 145 -34.91 0.73 22.23
CA GLU A 145 -36.29 0.76 22.71
C GLU A 145 -36.40 0.40 24.19
N ASP A 146 -35.67 -0.62 24.64
CA ASP A 146 -35.64 -1.02 26.03
C ASP A 146 -34.89 -0.03 26.90
N HIS A 147 -33.83 0.58 26.37
CA HIS A 147 -33.14 1.70 27.02
C HIS A 147 -34.09 2.89 27.25
N ILE A 148 -34.82 3.32 26.22
CA ILE A 148 -35.80 4.42 26.30
C ILE A 148 -36.97 4.07 27.22
N ARG A 149 -37.50 2.84 27.15
CA ARG A 149 -38.57 2.36 28.06
C ARG A 149 -38.13 2.36 29.52
N ARG A 150 -36.87 2.00 29.79
CA ARG A 150 -36.29 1.97 31.15
C ARG A 150 -36.11 3.40 31.70
N MET A 151 -35.60 4.32 30.88
CA MET A 151 -35.52 5.73 31.24
C MET A 151 -36.91 6.34 31.54
N ARG A 152 -37.91 6.03 30.71
CA ARG A 152 -39.29 6.51 30.93
C ARG A 152 -39.91 5.96 32.23
N ARG A 153 -39.50 4.77 32.67
CA ARG A 153 -39.93 4.18 33.96
C ARG A 153 -39.29 4.83 35.18
N ILE A 154 -38.13 5.47 35.04
CA ILE A 154 -37.39 6.11 36.13
C ILE A 154 -37.82 7.59 36.31
N ILE A 155 -38.25 8.24 35.22
CA ILE A 155 -38.65 9.66 35.21
C ILE A 155 -40.11 9.86 35.68
N ARG A 156 -40.88 8.78 35.86
CA ARG A 156 -42.25 8.81 36.39
C ARG A 156 -42.28 8.33 37.83
#